data_AF-A0A5E4Q2X3-F1
#
_entry.id   AF-A0A5E4Q2X3-F1
#
_cell.length_a   1.000
_cell.length_b   1.000
_cell.length_c   1.000
_cell.angle_alpha   90.00
_cell.angle_beta   90.00
_cell.angle_gamma   90.00
#
_symmetry.space_group_name_H-M   'P 1'
#
loop_
_entity.id
_entity.type
_entity.pdbx_description
1 polymer ?
#
loop_
_entity_poly.entity_id
_entity_poly.type
_entity_poly.pdbx_seq_one_letter_code
_entity_poly.pdbx_strand_id
1 'polypeptide(L)'
;MTSSHVLKFNNCNIVICEFLAFIQNKMDVMDEDSMVRLCNSAFTEDGKSQRDLNDIIYLFKGTDPEEMPLFVARELQKLPAITFDHIDVTRLLKDLLLFQNDLRTIKECFITKKEFSNLKDEV
;
A
#
# COMPACT_ATOMS: atom_id res chain seq x y z
N MET A 1 -2.16 -17.83 22.13
CA MET A 1 -2.55 -16.79 23.12
C MET A 1 -1.78 -15.51 22.81
N THR A 2 -2.14 -14.79 21.75
CA THR A 2 -1.82 -13.36 21.68
C THR A 2 -3.13 -12.63 21.40
N SER A 3 -3.68 -12.07 22.47
CA SER A 3 -4.85 -11.21 22.43
C SER A 3 -4.53 -9.99 21.57
N SER A 4 -5.35 -9.74 20.55
CA SER A 4 -5.36 -8.52 19.75
C SER A 4 -5.65 -7.31 20.66
N HIS A 5 -4.62 -6.78 21.31
CA HIS A 5 -4.71 -5.65 22.23
C HIS A 5 -4.86 -4.36 21.43
N VAL A 6 -6.11 -3.98 21.16
CA VAL A 6 -6.46 -2.66 20.63
C VAL A 6 -6.20 -1.61 21.73
N LEU A 7 -5.00 -1.03 21.73
CA LEU A 7 -4.65 0.12 22.56
C LEU A 7 -5.06 1.40 21.83
N LYS A 8 -6.23 1.96 22.16
CA LYS A 8 -6.63 3.30 21.71
C LYS A 8 -5.91 4.35 22.57
N PHE A 9 -5.01 5.13 21.96
CA PHE A 9 -4.42 6.29 22.62
C PHE A 9 -5.36 7.49 22.51
N ASN A 10 -5.76 8.07 23.64
CA ASN A 10 -6.79 9.12 23.70
C ASN A 10 -6.45 10.42 22.94
N ASN A 11 -5.19 10.62 22.52
CA ASN A 11 -4.73 11.78 21.75
C ASN A 11 -4.06 11.42 20.40
N CYS A 12 -4.01 10.14 20.01
CA CYS A 12 -3.37 9.70 18.76
C CYS A 12 -4.33 8.77 18.00
N ASN A 13 -4.61 9.07 16.73
CA ASN A 13 -5.39 8.21 15.84
C ASN A 13 -4.58 6.99 15.37
N ILE A 14 -3.94 6.27 16.30
CA ILE A 14 -3.08 5.12 16.05
C ILE A 14 -3.72 3.87 16.66
N VAL A 15 -3.83 2.83 15.85
CA VAL A 15 -4.38 1.53 16.24
C VAL A 15 -3.34 0.44 16.02
N ILE A 16 -2.96 -0.28 17.06
CA ILE A 16 -2.06 -1.43 16.94
C ILE A 16 -2.88 -2.65 16.51
N CYS A 17 -2.72 -3.07 15.26
CA CYS A 17 -3.37 -4.25 14.70
C CYS A 17 -2.59 -4.75 13.48
N GLU A 18 -1.91 -5.88 13.61
CA GLU A 18 -1.08 -6.50 12.56
C GLU A 18 -1.89 -6.75 11.28
N PHE A 19 -3.10 -7.27 11.43
CA PHE A 19 -3.98 -7.62 10.31
C PHE A 19 -4.44 -6.37 9.53
N LEU A 20 -4.95 -5.34 10.21
CA LEU A 20 -5.39 -4.11 9.55
C LEU A 20 -4.21 -3.30 8.99
N ALA A 21 -3.09 -3.29 9.71
CA ALA A 21 -1.84 -2.70 9.21
C ALA A 21 -1.37 -3.41 7.93
N PHE A 22 -1.46 -4.74 7.87
CA PHE A 22 -1.12 -5.50 6.67
C PHE A 22 -2.00 -5.11 5.48
N ILE A 23 -3.32 -5.12 5.65
CA ILE A 23 -4.27 -4.78 4.58
C ILE A 23 -4.03 -3.36 4.08
N GLN A 24 -3.98 -2.37 4.98
CA GLN A 24 -3.77 -0.97 4.62
C GLN A 24 -2.49 -0.77 3.79
N ASN A 25 -1.41 -1.48 4.13
CA ASN A 25 -0.14 -1.35 3.42
C ASN A 25 -0.08 -2.10 2.08
N LYS A 26 -0.95 -3.09 1.85
CA LYS A 26 -0.80 -4.06 0.75
C LYS A 26 -1.96 -4.08 -0.25
N MET A 27 -3.08 -3.43 0.07
CA MET A 27 -4.27 -3.37 -0.78
C MET A 27 -4.04 -2.75 -2.16
N ASP A 28 -3.07 -1.84 -2.30
CA ASP A 28 -2.77 -1.19 -3.58
C ASP A 28 -1.81 -1.99 -4.47
N VAL A 29 -1.20 -3.06 -3.97
CA VAL A 29 -0.20 -3.85 -4.71
C VAL A 29 -0.63 -5.30 -4.92
N MET A 30 -1.58 -5.78 -4.13
CA MET A 30 -2.08 -7.16 -4.15
C MET A 30 -3.54 -7.18 -4.60
N ASP A 31 -3.91 -8.19 -5.40
CA ASP A 31 -5.30 -8.38 -5.79
C ASP A 31 -6.14 -8.87 -4.59
N GLU A 32 -7.44 -8.62 -4.65
CA GLU A 32 -8.37 -8.89 -3.55
C GLU A 32 -8.42 -10.38 -3.17
N ASP A 33 -8.42 -11.27 -4.16
CA ASP A 33 -8.46 -12.71 -3.93
C ASP A 33 -7.18 -13.20 -3.24
N SER A 34 -6.02 -12.72 -3.69
CA SER A 34 -4.72 -12.99 -3.06
C SER A 34 -4.63 -12.43 -1.64
N MET A 35 -5.14 -11.22 -1.40
CA MET A 35 -5.23 -10.64 -0.05
C MET A 35 -6.04 -11.53 0.87
N VAL A 36 -7.24 -11.95 0.44
CA VAL A 36 -8.13 -12.79 1.23
C VAL A 36 -7.48 -14.13 1.53
N ARG A 37 -6.87 -14.78 0.53
CA ARG A 37 -6.18 -16.06 0.70
C ARG A 37 -5.01 -15.97 1.68
N LEU A 38 -4.17 -14.94 1.55
CA LEU A 38 -3.00 -14.74 2.40
C LEU A 38 -3.41 -14.38 3.83
N CYS A 39 -4.45 -13.56 3.99
CA CYS A 39 -4.95 -13.20 5.31
C CYS A 39 -5.55 -14.40 6.04
N ASN A 40 -6.31 -15.25 5.33
CA ASN A 40 -6.88 -16.47 5.91
C ASN A 40 -5.82 -17.49 6.32
N SER A 41 -4.68 -17.54 5.62
CA SER A 41 -3.60 -18.48 5.97
C SER A 41 -2.72 -17.98 7.11
N ALA A 42 -2.51 -16.66 7.21
CA ALA A 42 -1.60 -16.07 8.19
C ALA A 42 -2.28 -15.56 9.47
N PHE A 43 -3.55 -15.17 9.41
CA PHE A 43 -4.30 -14.61 10.54
C PHE A 43 -5.50 -15.53 10.88
N THR A 44 -5.21 -16.73 11.35
CA THR A 44 -6.20 -17.79 11.64
C THR A 44 -6.89 -17.66 13.01
N GLU A 45 -6.45 -16.75 13.89
CA GLU A 45 -6.84 -16.79 15.31
C GLU A 45 -8.18 -16.11 15.68
N ASP A 46 -8.83 -15.30 14.82
CA ASP A 46 -9.94 -14.43 15.26
C ASP A 46 -11.31 -14.67 14.61
N GLY A 47 -11.59 -15.85 14.03
CA GLY A 47 -12.95 -16.28 13.65
C GLY A 47 -13.69 -15.37 12.64
N LYS A 48 -13.00 -14.41 12.03
CA LYS A 48 -13.55 -13.52 11.01
C LYS A 48 -13.76 -14.35 9.74
N SER A 49 -15.03 -14.48 9.35
CA SER A 49 -15.42 -15.23 8.18
C SER A 49 -14.86 -14.57 6.92
N GLN A 50 -14.65 -15.32 5.82
CA GLN A 50 -14.19 -14.75 4.55
C GLN A 50 -14.99 -13.52 4.09
N ARG A 51 -16.26 -13.39 4.49
CA ARG A 51 -17.11 -12.24 4.19
C ARG A 51 -16.65 -10.98 4.90
N ASP A 52 -16.18 -11.11 6.15
CA ASP A 52 -15.70 -9.98 6.94
C ASP A 52 -14.43 -9.36 6.31
N LEU A 53 -13.63 -10.14 5.59
CA LEU A 53 -12.42 -9.65 4.90
C LEU A 53 -12.75 -8.76 3.71
N ASN A 54 -13.70 -9.17 2.86
CA ASN A 54 -14.15 -8.36 1.72
C ASN A 54 -14.83 -7.08 2.22
N ASP A 55 -15.66 -7.24 3.26
CA ASP A 55 -16.16 -6.20 4.18
C ASP A 55 -15.15 -5.07 4.41
N ILE A 56 -14.05 -5.50 5.05
CA ILE A 56 -12.97 -4.65 5.48
C ILE A 56 -12.24 -4.05 4.28
N ILE A 57 -11.88 -4.84 3.27
CA ILE A 57 -11.17 -4.35 2.09
C ILE A 57 -11.98 -3.28 1.37
N TYR A 58 -13.29 -3.47 1.23
CA TYR A 58 -14.17 -2.48 0.63
C TYR A 58 -14.25 -1.19 1.47
N LEU A 59 -14.34 -1.32 2.79
CA LEU A 59 -14.30 -0.17 3.70
C LEU A 59 -13.00 0.63 3.52
N PHE A 60 -11.85 -0.03 3.45
CA PHE A 60 -10.57 0.63 3.21
C PHE A 60 -10.51 1.33 1.84
N LYS A 61 -11.09 0.75 0.79
CA LYS A 61 -11.15 1.37 -0.55
C LYS A 61 -12.12 2.55 -0.63
N GLY A 62 -13.16 2.57 0.20
CA GLY A 62 -14.24 3.57 0.16
C GLY A 62 -14.15 4.68 1.20
N THR A 63 -13.22 4.60 2.14
CA THR A 63 -13.04 5.59 3.23
C THR A 63 -11.93 6.57 2.89
N ASP A 64 -12.13 7.85 3.21
CA ASP A 64 -11.09 8.88 3.06
C ASP A 64 -9.86 8.54 3.93
N PRO A 65 -8.63 8.51 3.37
CA PRO A 65 -7.40 8.31 4.13
C PRO A 65 -7.24 9.25 5.34
N GLU A 66 -7.77 10.48 5.27
CA GLU A 66 -7.69 11.46 6.38
C GLU A 66 -8.64 11.13 7.54
N GLU A 67 -9.74 10.43 7.28
CA GLU A 67 -10.69 9.96 8.30
C GLU A 67 -10.29 8.60 8.88
N MET A 68 -9.36 7.92 8.22
CA MET A 68 -8.95 6.56 8.58
C MET A 68 -7.92 6.56 9.72
N PRO A 69 -8.04 5.65 10.71
CA PRO A 69 -6.99 5.45 11.70
C PRO A 69 -5.67 4.98 11.06
N LEU A 70 -4.55 5.37 11.66
CA LEU A 70 -3.24 4.84 11.31
C LEU A 70 -3.07 3.45 11.95
N PHE A 71 -3.09 2.39 11.15
CA PHE A 71 -2.87 1.04 11.66
C PHE A 71 -1.40 0.69 11.65
N VAL A 72 -0.88 0.23 12.80
CA VAL A 72 0.52 -0.18 12.96
C VAL A 72 0.62 -1.61 13.46
N ALA A 73 1.62 -2.34 12.99
CA ALA A 73 1.96 -3.67 13.48
C ALA A 73 3.02 -3.55 14.57
N ARG A 74 2.80 -4.19 15.73
CA ARG A 74 3.82 -4.23 16.79
C ARG A 74 4.89 -5.28 16.46
N GLU A 75 4.46 -6.42 15.94
CA GLU A 75 5.31 -7.56 15.65
C GLU A 75 5.42 -7.77 14.14
N LEU A 76 6.34 -7.04 13.50
CA LEU A 76 6.54 -7.08 12.04
C LEU A 76 6.83 -8.50 11.51
N GLN A 77 7.48 -9.34 12.31
CA GLN A 77 7.76 -10.74 11.96
C GLN A 77 6.51 -11.62 11.86
N LYS A 78 5.36 -11.19 12.40
CA LYS A 78 4.08 -11.90 12.28
C LYS A 78 3.35 -11.56 10.98
N LEU A 79 3.80 -10.55 10.24
CA LEU A 79 3.19 -10.19 8.99
C LEU A 79 3.49 -11.25 7.92
N PRO A 80 2.51 -11.64 7.11
CA PRO A 80 2.75 -12.60 6.05
C PRO A 80 3.76 -12.08 5.02
N ALA A 81 4.63 -12.98 4.58
CA ALA A 81 5.52 -12.71 3.46
C ALA A 81 4.71 -12.71 2.15
N ILE A 82 5.01 -11.75 1.27
CA ILE A 82 4.37 -11.63 -0.04
C ILE A 82 5.31 -12.22 -1.08
N THR A 83 4.81 -13.19 -1.85
CA THR A 83 5.48 -13.72 -3.05
C THR A 83 4.90 -13.06 -4.30
N PHE A 84 5.60 -13.20 -5.44
CA PHE A 84 5.15 -12.68 -6.73
C PHE A 84 3.77 -13.21 -7.16
N ASP A 85 3.32 -14.35 -6.63
CA ASP A 85 2.01 -14.94 -6.93
C ASP A 85 0.83 -14.09 -6.43
N HIS A 86 1.10 -13.15 -5.53
CA HIS A 86 0.08 -12.29 -4.93
C HIS A 86 0.12 -10.85 -5.49
N ILE A 87 0.98 -10.56 -6.45
CA ILE A 87 1.16 -9.21 -6.99
C ILE A 87 0.72 -9.21 -8.45
N ASP A 88 -0.11 -8.24 -8.84
CA ASP A 88 -0.37 -7.98 -10.26
C ASP A 88 0.85 -7.29 -10.91
N VAL A 89 1.84 -8.11 -11.26
CA VAL A 89 3.07 -7.66 -11.92
C VAL A 89 2.76 -7.01 -13.27
N THR A 90 1.66 -7.40 -13.93
CA THR A 90 1.27 -6.84 -15.22
C THR A 90 0.85 -5.38 -15.08
N ARG A 91 0.06 -5.05 -14.05
CA ARG A 91 -0.30 -3.66 -13.74
C ARG A 91 0.94 -2.84 -13.40
N LEU A 92 1.80 -3.36 -12.53
CA LEU A 92 3.04 -2.68 -12.13
C LEU A 92 3.95 -2.37 -13.34
N LEU A 93 4.10 -3.32 -14.27
CA LEU A 93 4.90 -3.11 -15.48
C LEU A 93 4.27 -2.08 -16.42
N LYS A 94 2.94 -2.05 -16.55
CA LYS A 94 2.25 -1.03 -17.35
C LYS A 94 2.44 0.36 -16.77
N ASP A 95 2.27 0.51 -15.46
CA ASP A 95 2.43 1.79 -14.77
C ASP A 95 3.87 2.30 -14.91
N LEU A 96 4.86 1.40 -14.78
CA LEU A 96 6.27 1.74 -14.99
C LEU A 96 6.54 2.20 -16.44
N LEU A 97 5.92 1.56 -17.42
CA LEU A 97 6.09 1.90 -18.83
C LEU A 97 5.46 3.27 -19.15
N LEU A 98 4.28 3.56 -18.61
CA LEU A 98 3.65 4.88 -18.69
C LEU A 98 4.53 5.93 -18.05
N PHE A 99 5.05 5.68 -16.85
CA PHE A 99 5.97 6.59 -16.16
C PHE A 99 7.26 6.86 -16.96
N GLN A 100 7.84 5.83 -17.59
CA GLN A 100 9.00 6.02 -18.48
C GLN A 100 8.67 6.88 -19.70
N ASN A 101 7.46 6.75 -20.23
CA ASN A 101 6.99 7.58 -21.33
C ASN A 101 6.81 9.04 -20.90
N ASP A 102 6.18 9.28 -19.75
CA ASP A 102 6.01 10.63 -19.20
C ASP A 102 7.35 11.30 -18.93
N LEU A 103 8.33 10.55 -18.37
CA LEU A 103 9.69 11.04 -18.18
C LEU A 103 10.39 11.40 -19.50
N ARG A 104 10.09 10.69 -20.58
CA ARG A 104 10.62 11.02 -21.92
C ARG A 104 10.01 12.33 -22.41
N THR A 105 8.70 12.48 -22.31
CA THR A 105 8.02 13.73 -22.68
C THR A 105 8.55 14.93 -21.88
N ILE A 106 8.77 14.77 -20.58
CA ILE A 106 9.39 15.82 -19.76
C ILE A 106 10.80 16.16 -20.26
N LYS A 107 11.61 15.17 -20.63
CA LYS A 107 12.94 15.43 -21.19
C LYS A 107 12.91 16.15 -22.53
N GLU A 108 11.86 15.93 -23.33
CA GLU A 108 11.70 16.58 -24.64
C GLU A 108 11.13 18.00 -24.53
N CYS A 109 10.31 18.29 -23.51
CA CYS A 109 9.66 19.59 -23.34
C CYS A 109 10.43 20.59 -22.47
N PHE A 110 11.47 20.17 -21.74
CA PHE A 110 12.19 21.01 -20.80
C PHE A 110 13.70 21.02 -21.07
N ILE A 111 14.30 22.19 -20.93
CA ILE A 111 15.75 22.39 -20.98
C ILE A 111 16.35 22.08 -19.61
N THR A 112 17.44 21.32 -19.57
CA THR A 112 18.16 21.08 -18.32
C THR A 112 18.83 22.37 -17.82
N LYS A 113 19.04 22.51 -16.50
CA LYS A 113 19.74 23.69 -15.93
C LYS A 113 21.10 23.96 -16.60
N LYS A 114 21.77 22.90 -17.04
CA LYS A 114 23.07 22.97 -17.73
C LYS A 114 22.94 23.49 -19.17
N GLU A 115 21.92 23.04 -19.89
CA GLU A 115 21.63 23.57 -21.24
C GLU A 115 21.16 25.02 -21.19
N PHE A 116 20.40 25.40 -20.15
CA PHE A 116 19.98 26.78 -19.93
C PHE A 116 21.15 27.71 -19.60
N SER A 117 22.12 27.28 -18.78
CA SER A 117 23.30 28.10 -18.47
C SER A 117 24.14 28.36 -19.71
N ASN A 118 24.30 27.37 -20.58
CA ASN A 118 25.06 27.52 -21.83
C ASN A 118 24.40 28.55 -22.77
N LEU A 119 23.07 28.57 -22.86
CA LEU A 119 22.31 29.57 -23.63
C LEU A 119 22.46 30.99 -23.06
N LYS A 120 22.61 31.12 -21.75
CA LYS A 120 22.80 32.42 -21.09
C LYS A 120 24.18 33.00 -21.34
N ASP A 121 25.19 32.14 -21.50
CA ASP A 121 26.57 32.56 -21.77
C ASP A 121 26.80 32.94 -23.26
N GLU A 122 25.83 32.65 -24.14
CA GLU A 122 25.85 33.02 -25.57
C GLU A 122 25.16 34.37 -25.91
N VAL A 123 24.55 35.04 -24.92
CA VAL A 123 23.88 36.36 -25.06
C VAL A 123 24.62 37.45 -24.30
#